data_AF-A0A9D0KZD7-F1
#
_entry.id   AF-A0A9D0KZD7-F1
#
_cell.length_a   1.000
_cell.length_b   1.000
_cell.length_c   1.000
_cell.angle_alpha   90.00
_cell.angle_beta   90.00
_cell.angle_gamma   90.00
#
_symmetry.space_group_name_H-M   'P 1'
#
loop_
_entity.id
_entity.type
_entity.pdbx_description
1 polymer ?
#
loop_
_entity_poly.entity_id
_entity_poly.type
_entity_poly.pdbx_seq_one_letter_code
_entity_poly.pdbx_strand_id
1 'polypeptide(L)'
;MVDPSKLKKLQILLKKEGKVLSADEIENISEKLKEENLKNFAIGLKHITERHFTEAIKWFQLSDCKDAPLIIALLSLKVGDTFLFEEYINEKSEKDCLEKLEIDIFCKLSDREIILTKDNLHKITDLLR
;
A
#
# COMPACT_ATOMS: atom_id res chain seq x y z
N MET A 1 8.15 0.23 -20.36
CA MET A 1 7.77 -1.01 -19.64
C MET A 1 8.70 -1.13 -18.43
N VAL A 2 8.16 -1.30 -17.23
CA VAL A 2 8.97 -1.36 -16.00
C VAL A 2 9.73 -2.68 -15.95
N ASP A 3 11.00 -2.67 -15.53
CA ASP A 3 11.83 -3.88 -15.45
C ASP A 3 11.29 -4.84 -14.36
N PRO A 4 10.86 -6.07 -14.71
CA PRO A 4 10.33 -7.04 -13.74
C PRO A 4 11.31 -7.40 -12.62
N SER A 5 12.62 -7.34 -12.90
CA SER A 5 13.67 -7.62 -11.91
C SER A 5 13.73 -6.54 -10.83
N LYS A 6 13.45 -5.28 -11.20
CA LYS A 6 13.37 -4.14 -10.27
C LYS A 6 12.08 -4.17 -9.46
N LEU A 7 10.95 -4.55 -10.07
CA LEU A 7 9.68 -4.74 -9.35
C LEU A 7 9.79 -5.78 -8.25
N LYS A 8 10.54 -6.87 -8.48
CA LYS A 8 10.81 -7.89 -7.44
C LYS A 8 11.57 -7.32 -6.24
N LYS A 9 12.46 -6.36 -6.45
CA LYS A 9 13.28 -5.73 -5.39
C LYS A 9 12.53 -4.68 -4.57
N LEU A 10 11.47 -4.08 -5.12
CA LEU A 10 10.62 -3.14 -4.38
C LEU A 10 9.96 -3.84 -3.19
N GLN A 11 10.29 -3.42 -1.97
CA GLN A 11 9.61 -3.87 -0.76
C GLN A 11 8.60 -2.82 -0.31
N ILE A 12 7.43 -3.26 0.16
CA ILE A 12 6.43 -2.39 0.77
C ILE A 12 6.43 -2.71 2.26
N LEU A 13 6.70 -1.70 3.08
CA LEU A 13 6.82 -1.81 4.52
C LEU A 13 5.72 -0.97 5.16
N LEU A 14 5.00 -1.56 6.09
CA LEU A 14 4.02 -0.85 6.92
C LEU A 14 4.68 -0.55 8.26
N LYS A 15 4.66 0.71 8.68
CA LYS A 15 5.28 1.12 9.94
C LYS A 15 4.29 1.84 10.85
N LYS A 16 4.38 1.55 12.14
CA LYS A 16 3.72 2.29 13.22
C LYS A 16 4.77 2.66 14.26
N GLU A 17 4.84 3.93 14.64
CA GLU A 17 5.85 4.45 15.57
C GLU A 17 7.30 4.11 15.14
N GLY A 18 7.55 4.09 13.84
CA GLY A 18 8.86 3.76 13.25
C GLY A 18 9.22 2.27 13.21
N LYS A 19 8.40 1.38 13.77
CA LYS A 19 8.59 -0.07 13.73
C LYS A 19 7.83 -0.70 12.58
N VAL A 20 8.46 -1.66 11.88
CA VAL A 20 7.80 -2.44 10.83
C VAL A 20 6.80 -3.39 11.46
N LEU A 21 5.55 -3.34 11.00
CA LEU A 21 4.48 -4.21 11.45
C LEU A 21 4.53 -5.57 10.76
N SER A 22 4.32 -6.62 11.55
CA SER A 22 4.04 -7.98 11.09
C SER A 22 2.56 -8.18 10.73
N ALA A 23 2.27 -9.27 10.03
CA ALA A 23 0.89 -9.65 9.69
C ALA A 23 0.03 -9.84 10.95
N ASP A 24 0.57 -10.52 11.97
CA ASP A 24 -0.11 -10.79 13.24
C ASP A 24 -0.44 -9.49 13.99
N GLU A 25 0.47 -8.51 13.96
CA GLU A 25 0.20 -7.19 14.58
C GLU A 25 -0.95 -6.46 13.89
N ILE A 26 -1.03 -6.52 12.56
CA ILE A 26 -2.13 -5.91 11.80
C ILE A 26 -3.45 -6.67 12.00
N GLU A 27 -3.40 -8.00 12.08
CA GLU A 27 -4.57 -8.83 12.41
C GLU A 27 -5.14 -8.47 13.78
N ASN A 28 -4.27 -8.36 14.80
CA ASN A 28 -4.66 -7.92 16.14
C ASN A 28 -5.28 -6.51 16.15
N ILE A 29 -4.86 -5.61 15.25
CA ILE A 29 -5.49 -4.30 15.06
C ILE A 29 -6.88 -4.50 14.46
N SER A 30 -6.98 -5.23 13.34
CA SER A 30 -8.22 -5.48 12.58
C SER A 30 -9.33 -6.09 13.45
N GLU A 31 -9.01 -7.07 14.30
CA GLU A 31 -9.98 -7.73 15.18
C GLU A 31 -10.60 -6.79 16.22
N LYS A 32 -9.90 -5.70 16.59
CA LYS A 32 -10.37 -4.72 17.57
C LYS A 32 -11.21 -3.61 16.93
N LEU A 33 -11.20 -3.50 15.60
CA LEU A 33 -11.96 -2.49 14.87
C LEU A 33 -13.44 -2.88 14.80
N LYS A 34 -14.31 -1.92 15.11
CA LYS A 34 -15.76 -2.07 15.00
C LYS A 34 -16.31 -1.58 13.67
N GLU A 35 -15.63 -0.64 13.05
CA GLU A 35 -16.01 -0.07 11.76
C GLU A 35 -15.60 -1.02 10.64
N GLU A 36 -16.57 -1.49 9.87
CA GLU A 36 -16.35 -2.46 8.79
C GLU A 36 -15.41 -1.92 7.72
N ASN A 37 -15.57 -0.65 7.33
CA ASN A 37 -14.69 -0.02 6.35
C ASN A 37 -13.21 -0.03 6.80
N LEU A 38 -12.95 0.41 8.02
CA LEU A 38 -11.60 0.45 8.58
C LEU A 38 -11.03 -0.97 8.78
N LYS A 39 -11.90 -1.94 9.08
CA LYS A 39 -11.55 -3.36 9.16
C LYS A 39 -11.12 -3.92 7.80
N ASN A 40 -11.90 -3.68 6.74
CA ASN A 40 -11.55 -4.09 5.38
C ASN A 40 -10.21 -3.49 4.95
N PHE A 41 -10.00 -2.20 5.26
CA PHE A 41 -8.74 -1.52 5.02
C PHE A 41 -7.56 -2.19 5.74
N ALA A 42 -7.71 -2.50 7.03
CA ALA A 42 -6.69 -3.19 7.82
C ALA A 42 -6.40 -4.61 7.29
N ILE A 43 -7.41 -5.33 6.78
CA ILE A 43 -7.21 -6.63 6.13
C ILE A 43 -6.39 -6.46 4.84
N GLY A 44 -6.65 -5.42 4.06
CA GLY A 44 -5.82 -5.05 2.90
C GLY A 44 -4.35 -4.84 3.29
N LEU A 45 -4.10 -4.11 4.37
CA LEU A 45 -2.75 -3.90 4.93
C LEU A 45 -2.08 -5.22 5.36
N LYS A 46 -2.81 -6.13 6.02
CA LYS A 46 -2.31 -7.46 6.39
C LYS A 46 -1.80 -8.20 5.15
N HIS A 47 -2.60 -8.24 4.08
CA HIS A 47 -2.21 -8.92 2.85
C HIS A 47 -0.98 -8.31 2.16
N ILE A 48 -0.72 -7.00 2.32
CA ILE A 48 0.55 -6.40 1.89
C ILE A 48 1.73 -7.07 2.62
N THR A 49 1.65 -7.24 3.94
CA THR A 49 2.74 -7.86 4.72
C THR A 49 2.97 -9.32 4.36
N GLU A 50 1.91 -10.04 3.98
CA GLU A 50 1.97 -11.42 3.49
C GLU A 50 2.41 -11.52 2.02
N ARG A 51 2.57 -10.38 1.33
CA ARG A 51 2.88 -10.28 -0.11
C ARG A 51 1.77 -10.81 -1.02
N HIS A 52 0.53 -10.88 -0.52
CA HIS A 52 -0.68 -11.20 -1.28
C HIS A 52 -1.24 -9.93 -1.94
N PHE A 53 -0.48 -9.31 -2.85
CA PHE A 53 -0.77 -7.97 -3.36
C PHE A 53 -2.09 -7.88 -4.15
N THR A 54 -2.46 -8.91 -4.91
CA THR A 54 -3.73 -8.97 -5.65
C THR A 54 -4.94 -9.04 -4.71
N GLU A 55 -4.81 -9.77 -3.61
CA GLU A 55 -5.83 -9.87 -2.56
C GLU A 55 -5.93 -8.55 -1.81
N ALA A 56 -4.80 -7.93 -1.50
CA ALA A 56 -4.77 -6.59 -0.88
C ALA A 56 -5.53 -5.56 -1.73
N ILE A 57 -5.32 -5.54 -3.06
CA ILE A 57 -6.05 -4.66 -3.98
C ILE A 57 -7.57 -4.84 -3.83
N LYS A 58 -8.07 -6.09 -3.83
CA LYS A 58 -9.50 -6.37 -3.69
C LYS A 58 -10.06 -5.79 -2.38
N TRP A 59 -9.34 -5.94 -1.28
CA TRP A 59 -9.77 -5.38 0.01
C TRP A 59 -9.78 -3.84 0.03
N PHE A 60 -8.82 -3.20 -0.61
CA PHE A 60 -8.83 -1.74 -0.76
C PHE A 60 -9.96 -1.25 -1.66
N GLN A 61 -10.35 -2.01 -2.70
CA GLN A 61 -11.51 -1.70 -3.53
C GLN A 61 -12.85 -1.88 -2.79
N LEU A 62 -12.89 -2.73 -1.76
CA LEU A 62 -14.04 -2.91 -0.86
C LEU A 62 -14.04 -1.90 0.31
N SER A 63 -13.06 -1.01 0.37
CA SER A 63 -12.93 0.01 1.41
C SER A 63 -13.22 1.38 0.83
N ASP A 64 -14.08 2.15 1.50
CA ASP A 64 -14.37 3.55 1.21
C ASP A 64 -13.31 4.52 1.78
N CYS A 65 -12.16 4.00 2.23
CA CYS A 65 -11.06 4.82 2.75
C CYS A 65 -10.43 5.68 1.65
N LYS A 66 -10.25 6.98 1.92
CA LYS A 66 -9.68 7.92 0.94
C LYS A 66 -8.20 7.67 0.60
N ASP A 67 -7.50 6.90 1.42
CA ASP A 67 -6.13 6.45 1.14
C ASP A 67 -6.07 5.34 0.09
N ALA A 68 -7.16 4.58 -0.08
CA ALA A 68 -7.18 3.35 -0.86
C ALA A 68 -6.69 3.53 -2.30
N PRO A 69 -7.08 4.59 -3.05
CA PRO A 69 -6.63 4.75 -4.42
C PRO A 69 -5.11 4.82 -4.59
N LEU A 70 -4.41 5.55 -3.71
CA LEU A 70 -2.96 5.66 -3.76
C LEU A 70 -2.27 4.32 -3.47
N ILE A 71 -2.83 3.54 -2.54
CA ILE A 71 -2.31 2.22 -2.19
C ILE A 71 -2.56 1.23 -3.32
N ILE A 72 -3.76 1.25 -3.93
CA ILE A 72 -4.07 0.45 -5.12
C ILE A 72 -3.09 0.76 -6.23
N ALA A 73 -2.83 2.04 -6.54
CA ALA A 73 -1.82 2.41 -7.54
C ALA A 73 -0.43 1.83 -7.22
N LEU A 74 0.04 1.92 -5.96
CA LEU A 74 1.30 1.31 -5.56
C LEU A 74 1.31 -0.22 -5.78
N LEU A 75 0.22 -0.90 -5.44
CA LEU A 75 0.12 -2.35 -5.58
C LEU A 75 0.02 -2.78 -7.05
N SER A 76 -0.71 -2.04 -7.87
CA SER A 76 -0.78 -2.22 -9.33
C SER A 76 0.59 -2.10 -9.97
N LEU A 77 1.37 -1.07 -9.58
CA LEU A 77 2.77 -0.95 -9.99
C LEU A 77 3.58 -2.19 -9.56
N LYS A 78 3.43 -2.62 -8.31
CA LYS A 78 4.16 -3.75 -7.74
C LYS A 78 3.90 -5.07 -8.47
N VAL A 79 2.67 -5.31 -8.90
CA VAL A 79 2.27 -6.51 -9.66
C VAL A 79 2.46 -6.37 -11.17
N GLY A 80 2.83 -5.18 -11.65
CA GLY A 80 3.06 -4.89 -13.07
C GLY A 80 1.78 -4.62 -13.87
N ASP A 81 0.66 -4.38 -13.20
CA ASP A 81 -0.60 -4.01 -13.84
C ASP A 81 -0.59 -2.52 -14.20
N THR A 82 -0.26 -2.24 -15.46
CA THR A 82 -0.14 -0.86 -15.95
C THR A 82 -1.50 -0.21 -16.14
N PHE A 83 -2.53 -0.98 -16.52
CA PHE A 83 -3.88 -0.46 -16.73
C PHE A 83 -4.47 0.04 -15.41
N LEU A 84 -4.45 -0.81 -14.38
CA LEU A 84 -4.97 -0.47 -13.07
C LEU A 84 -4.12 0.62 -12.40
N PHE A 85 -2.81 0.66 -12.66
CA PHE A 85 -1.96 1.75 -12.18
C PHE A 85 -2.39 3.11 -12.75
N GLU A 86 -2.61 3.20 -14.06
CA GLU A 86 -2.98 4.46 -14.74
C GLU A 86 -4.35 4.98 -14.31
N GLU A 87 -5.29 4.08 -14.01
CA GLU A 87 -6.61 4.41 -13.48
C GLU A 87 -6.48 5.10 -12.10
N TYR A 88 -5.82 4.42 -11.15
CA TYR A 88 -5.81 4.84 -9.75
C TYR A 88 -4.79 5.94 -9.42
N ILE A 89 -3.67 6.05 -10.16
CA ILE A 89 -2.67 7.10 -9.89
C ILE A 89 -3.23 8.51 -10.08
N ASN A 90 -4.23 8.65 -10.96
CA ASN A 90 -4.85 9.93 -11.27
C ASN A 90 -6.01 10.29 -10.32
N GLU A 91 -6.50 9.33 -9.55
CA GLU A 91 -7.55 9.56 -8.57
C GLU A 91 -7.09 10.51 -7.44
N LYS A 92 -8.07 11.13 -6.79
CA LYS A 92 -7.85 11.91 -5.58
C LYS A 92 -7.69 10.95 -4.43
N SER A 93 -6.62 11.13 -3.66
CA SER A 93 -6.39 10.40 -2.42
C SER A 93 -6.01 11.39 -1.33
N GLU A 94 -6.59 11.19 -0.16
CA GLU A 94 -6.40 12.02 1.03
C GLU A 94 -6.11 11.10 2.22
N LYS A 95 -5.36 11.59 3.20
CA LYS A 95 -5.13 10.87 4.45
C LYS A 95 -6.44 10.68 5.20
N ASP A 96 -6.75 9.44 5.58
CA ASP A 96 -7.95 9.08 6.34
C ASP A 96 -7.68 7.88 7.24
N CYS A 97 -7.76 6.68 6.70
CA CYS A 97 -7.63 5.42 7.44
C CYS A 97 -6.20 5.16 7.89
N LEU A 98 -5.19 5.57 7.09
CA LEU A 98 -3.79 5.49 7.53
C LEU A 98 -3.52 6.35 8.76
N GLU A 99 -4.11 7.55 8.81
CA GLU A 99 -3.99 8.46 9.96
C GLU A 99 -4.71 7.90 11.19
N LYS A 100 -5.94 7.39 11.03
CA LYS A 100 -6.70 6.74 12.12
C LYS A 100 -5.97 5.53 12.71
N LEU A 101 -5.25 4.76 11.89
CA LEU A 101 -4.50 3.59 12.34
C LEU A 101 -3.09 3.95 12.84
N GLU A 102 -2.63 5.18 12.57
CA GLU A 102 -1.26 5.65 12.80
C GLU A 102 -0.24 4.76 12.07
N ILE A 103 -0.54 4.40 10.83
CA ILE A 103 0.30 3.56 9.98
C ILE A 103 0.79 4.37 8.80
N ASP A 104 2.11 4.38 8.61
CA ASP A 104 2.75 4.91 7.41
C ASP A 104 3.20 3.77 6.49
N ILE A 105 3.10 4.00 5.18
CA ILE A 105 3.56 3.06 4.16
C ILE A 105 4.89 3.56 3.59
N PHE A 106 5.88 2.68 3.51
CA PHE A 106 7.18 2.95 2.94
C PHE A 106 7.49 1.99 1.79
N CYS A 107 8.08 2.52 0.73
CA CYS A 107 8.65 1.79 -0.38
C CYS A 107 10.17 1.71 -0.20
N LYS A 108 10.71 0.49 -0.08
CA LYS A 108 12.14 0.26 0.07
C LYS A 108 12.74 -0.33 -1.22
N LEU A 109 13.76 0.35 -1.74
CA LEU A 109 14.55 -0.04 -2.90
C LEU A 109 16.03 -0.08 -2.51
N SER A 110 16.57 -1.29 -2.34
CA SER A 110 17.93 -1.52 -1.84
C SER A 110 18.18 -0.75 -0.53
N ASP A 111 18.91 0.35 -0.59
CA ASP A 111 19.35 1.16 0.55
C ASP A 111 18.48 2.40 0.79
N ARG A 112 17.46 2.62 -0.05
CA ARG A 112 16.57 3.79 0.06
C ARG A 112 15.21 3.35 0.57
N GLU A 113 14.72 4.08 1.56
CA GLU A 113 13.36 3.97 2.05
C GLU A 113 12.63 5.28 1.76
N ILE A 114 11.49 5.20 1.09
CA ILE A 114 10.74 6.36 0.59
C ILE A 114 9.31 6.23 1.11
N ILE A 115 8.84 7.22 1.87
CA ILE A 115 7.45 7.25 2.33
C ILE A 115 6.49 7.37 1.14
N LEU A 116 5.38 6.63 1.19
CA LEU A 116 4.35 6.66 0.18
C LEU A 116 3.63 8.01 0.23
N THR A 117 3.76 8.76 -0.85
CA THR A 117 2.97 9.93 -1.20
C THR A 117 2.73 9.87 -2.70
N LYS A 118 1.75 10.62 -3.22
CA LYS A 118 1.50 10.69 -4.66
C LYS A 118 2.74 11.10 -5.45
N ASP A 119 3.43 12.16 -5.00
CA ASP A 119 4.68 12.63 -5.62
C ASP A 119 5.80 11.59 -5.58
N ASN A 120 5.93 10.87 -4.46
CA ASN A 120 6.95 9.85 -4.33
C ASN A 120 6.63 8.60 -5.14
N LEU A 121 5.35 8.26 -5.35
CA LEU A 121 4.97 7.13 -6.20
C LEU A 121 5.40 7.36 -7.65
N HIS A 122 5.25 8.58 -8.17
CA HIS A 122 5.80 8.94 -9.49
C HIS A 122 7.32 8.77 -9.55
N LYS A 123 8.06 9.26 -8.53
CA LYS A 123 9.52 9.08 -8.46
C LYS A 123 9.93 7.61 -8.40
N ILE A 124 9.18 6.79 -7.65
CA ILE A 124 9.42 5.35 -7.55
C ILE A 124 9.25 4.69 -8.92
N THR A 125 8.18 5.03 -9.66
CA THR A 125 7.96 4.53 -11.02
C THR A 125 9.12 4.87 -11.94
N ASP A 126 9.67 6.09 -11.87
CA ASP A 126 10.82 6.49 -12.69
C ASP A 126 12.12 5.77 -12.29
N LEU A 127 12.33 5.48 -11.01
CA LEU A 127 13.48 4.66 -10.55
C LEU A 127 13.41 3.19 -11.01
N LEU A 128 12.20 2.71 -11.27
CA LEU A 128 11.93 1.34 -11.71
C LEU A 128 11.93 1.18 -13.24
N ARG A 129 11.86 2.27 -14.00
CA ARG A 129 12.11 2.29 -15.46
C ARG A 129 13.59 2.06 -15.75
#